data_AF-Q39403-F1
#
_entry.id   AF-Q39403-F1
#
_cell.length_a   1.000
_cell.length_b   1.000
_cell.length_c   1.000
_cell.angle_alpha   90.00
_cell.angle_beta   90.00
_cell.angle_gamma   90.00
#
_symmetry.space_group_name_H-M   'P 1'
#
loop_
_entity.id
_entity.type
_entity.pdbx_description
1 polymer ?
#
loop_
_entity_poly.entity_id
_entity_poly.type
_entity_poly.pdbx_seq_one_letter_code
_entity_poly.pdbx_strand_id
1 'polypeptide(L)' 'MKLSMRLISAVLLLFMIFVATGMGPVTVEARTCESKSHRFKGTCVSSTNCGNVCHNEGFGGGKCRGFRVRCYCTRHC' A
#
# COMPACT_ATOMS: atom_id res chain seq x y z
N MET A 1 12.02 -48.56 -19.13
CA MET A 1 10.74 -47.83 -19.31
C MET A 1 10.11 -47.39 -17.97
N LYS A 2 10.01 -48.27 -16.96
CA LYS A 2 9.40 -47.96 -15.64
C LYS A 2 10.07 -46.80 -14.87
N LEU A 3 11.41 -46.72 -14.89
CA LEU A 3 12.18 -45.64 -14.24
C LEU A 3 12.04 -44.29 -14.98
N SER A 4 11.95 -44.33 -16.31
CA SER A 4 11.74 -43.15 -17.17
C SER A 4 10.35 -42.54 -16.97
N MET A 5 9.29 -43.35 -16.83
CA MET A 5 7.94 -42.85 -16.51
C MET A 5 7.86 -42.18 -15.13
N ARG A 6 8.59 -42.70 -14.14
CA ARG A 6 8.67 -42.09 -12.80
C ARG A 6 9.37 -40.73 -12.82
N LEU A 7 10.42 -40.58 -13.61
CA LEU A 7 11.11 -39.31 -13.81
C LEU A 7 10.21 -38.28 -14.49
N ILE A 8 9.50 -38.67 -15.55
CA ILE A 8 8.54 -37.80 -16.25
C ILE A 8 7.44 -37.34 -15.30
N SER A 9 6.89 -38.27 -14.50
CA SER A 9 5.88 -37.93 -13.49
C SER A 9 6.41 -36.97 -12.43
N ALA A 10 7.63 -37.16 -11.94
CA ALA A 10 8.25 -36.27 -10.96
C ALA A 10 8.49 -34.86 -11.54
N VAL A 11 8.96 -34.76 -12.79
CA VAL A 11 9.18 -33.47 -13.47
C VAL A 11 7.86 -32.72 -13.68
N LEU A 12 6.81 -33.43 -14.11
CA LEU A 12 5.48 -32.82 -14.26
C LEU A 12 4.93 -32.33 -12.92
N LEU A 13 5.09 -33.10 -11.84
CA LEU A 13 4.67 -32.68 -10.50
C LEU A 13 5.43 -31.43 -10.03
N LEU A 14 6.75 -31.40 -10.23
CA LEU A 14 7.58 -30.23 -9.90
C LEU A 14 7.15 -28.99 -10.69
N PHE A 15 6.86 -29.15 -11.98
CA PHE A 15 6.37 -28.06 -12.82
C PHE A 15 5.02 -27.52 -12.34
N MET A 16 4.08 -28.40 -11.98
CA MET A 16 2.78 -28.00 -11.44
C MET A 16 2.91 -27.26 -10.10
N ILE A 17 3.79 -27.73 -9.22
CA ILE A 17 4.08 -27.06 -7.94
C ILE A 17 4.66 -25.66 -8.20
N PHE A 18 5.59 -25.53 -9.15
CA PHE A 18 6.20 -24.25 -9.50
C PHE A 18 5.16 -23.23 -9.98
N VAL A 19 4.28 -23.64 -10.89
CA VAL A 19 3.21 -22.78 -11.42
C VAL A 19 2.23 -22.34 -10.32
N ALA A 20 1.89 -23.23 -9.39
CA ALA A 20 0.96 -22.92 -8.29
C ALA A 20 1.51 -21.85 -7.32
N THR A 21 2.83 -21.72 -7.19
CA THR A 21 3.46 -20.77 -6.25
C THR A 21 3.57 -19.33 -6.78
N GLY A 22 3.28 -19.09 -8.06
CA GLY A 22 3.40 -17.76 -8.68
C GLY A 22 2.28 -16.77 -8.34
N MET A 23 1.20 -17.21 -7.69
CA MET A 23 0.07 -16.36 -7.32
C MET A 23 0.19 -15.94 -5.86
N GLY A 24 1.01 -14.92 -5.60
CA GLY A 24 1.05 -14.26 -4.30
C GLY A 24 -0.31 -13.60 -3.98
N PRO A 25 -0.58 -13.28 -2.70
CA PRO A 25 -1.79 -12.55 -2.33
C PRO A 25 -1.88 -11.25 -3.14
N VAL A 26 -3.00 -11.04 -3.82
CA VAL A 26 -3.32 -9.75 -4.45
C VAL A 26 -3.63 -8.77 -3.32
N THR A 27 -2.62 -8.02 -2.87
CA THR A 27 -2.83 -6.95 -1.91
C THR A 27 -3.50 -5.78 -2.63
N VAL A 28 -4.78 -5.57 -2.37
CA VAL A 28 -5.45 -4.33 -2.76
C VAL A 28 -5.12 -3.29 -1.69
N GLU A 29 -4.09 -2.49 -1.93
CA GLU A 29 -3.82 -1.30 -1.13
C GLU A 29 -5.08 -0.42 -1.17
N ALA A 30 -5.65 -0.11 0.01
CA ALA A 30 -6.79 0.81 0.08
C ALA A 30 -6.39 2.16 -0.54
N ARG A 31 -7.28 2.75 -1.34
CA ARG A 31 -6.98 4.04 -1.96
C ARG A 31 -6.83 5.07 -0.84
N THR A 32 -5.91 6.01 -1.02
CA THR A 32 -5.72 7.10 -0.06
C THR A 32 -6.28 8.37 -0.66
N CYS A 33 -7.31 8.92 -0.03
CA CYS A 33 -7.90 10.20 -0.40
C CYS A 33 -7.21 11.33 0.38
N GLU A 34 -6.97 12.45 -0.30
CA GLU A 34 -6.34 13.64 0.27
C GLU A 34 -7.32 14.81 0.28
N SER A 35 -7.35 15.59 1.37
CA SER A 35 -8.07 16.86 1.46
C SER A 35 -7.18 17.91 2.10
N LYS A 36 -7.29 19.17 1.68
CA LYS A 36 -6.55 20.26 2.33
C LYS A 36 -7.11 20.49 3.74
N SER A 37 -6.23 20.56 4.74
CA SER A 37 -6.64 20.88 6.12
C SER A 37 -7.28 22.27 6.21
N HIS A 38 -8.39 22.37 6.97
CA HIS A 38 -9.08 23.63 7.24
C HIS A 38 -8.52 24.34 8.48
N ARG A 39 -8.01 23.57 9.45
CA ARG A 39 -7.51 24.09 10.72
C ARG A 39 -6.03 24.44 10.68
N PHE A 40 -5.23 23.77 9.85
CA PHE A 40 -3.80 24.04 9.73
C PHE A 40 -3.53 25.41 9.13
N LYS A 41 -2.67 26.20 9.77
CA LYS A 41 -2.29 27.56 9.35
C LYS A 41 -0.80 27.65 9.07
N GLY A 42 -0.43 28.43 8.06
CA GLY A 42 0.97 28.67 7.69
C GLY A 42 1.60 27.55 6.86
N THR A 43 2.94 27.59 6.78
CA THR A 43 3.77 26.63 6.04
C THR A 43 3.90 25.33 6.84
N CYS A 44 3.67 24.21 6.18
CA CYS A 44 3.76 22.88 6.77
C CYS A 44 5.22 22.43 6.80
N VAL A 45 5.86 22.54 7.96
CA VAL A 45 7.24 22.10 8.18
C VAL A 45 7.33 20.76 8.92
N SER A 46 6.24 20.31 9.52
CA SER A 46 6.15 19.07 10.29
C SER A 46 4.92 18.27 9.87
N SER A 47 5.15 17.12 9.25
CA SER A 47 4.07 16.18 8.90
C SER A 47 3.39 15.61 10.14
N THR A 48 4.10 15.45 11.25
CA THR A 48 3.50 15.02 12.53
C THR A 48 2.51 16.04 13.06
N ASN A 49 2.85 17.33 13.03
CA ASN A 49 1.92 18.38 13.44
C ASN A 49 0.70 18.43 12.49
N CYS A 50 0.93 18.33 11.18
CA CYS A 50 -0.14 18.22 10.19
C CYS A 50 -1.06 17.02 10.46
N GLY A 51 -0.50 15.84 10.73
CA GLY A 51 -1.24 14.64 11.11
C GLY A 51 -2.11 14.84 12.35
N ASN A 52 -1.57 15.44 13.41
CA ASN A 52 -2.33 15.73 14.64
C ASN A 52 -3.49 16.70 14.40
N VAL A 53 -3.28 17.74 13.58
CA VAL A 53 -4.36 18.66 13.19
C VAL A 53 -5.42 17.92 12.37
N CYS A 54 -5.00 17.07 11.44
CA CYS A 54 -5.89 16.27 10.61
C CYS A 54 -6.69 15.23 11.42
N HIS A 55 -6.14 14.65 12.48
CA HIS A 55 -6.88 13.81 13.41
C HIS A 55 -8.03 14.58 14.08
N ASN A 56 -7.79 15.84 14.47
CA ASN A 56 -8.84 16.72 15.00
C ASN A 56 -9.88 17.14 13.94
N GLU A 57 -9.60 16.92 12.65
CA GLU A 57 -10.53 17.09 11.53
C GLU A 57 -11.22 15.78 11.11
N GLY A 58 -10.98 14.66 11.81
CA GLY A 58 -11.58 13.36 11.54
C GLY A 58 -10.85 12.52 10.47
N PHE A 59 -9.62 12.89 10.12
CA PHE A 59 -8.79 12.12 9.19
C PHE A 59 -7.86 11.16 9.95
N GLY A 60 -7.43 10.10 9.25
CA GLY A 60 -6.50 9.09 9.80
C GLY A 60 -5.03 9.53 9.79
N GLY A 61 -4.70 10.65 9.14
CA GLY A 61 -3.36 11.21 9.12
C GLY A 61 -3.28 12.47 8.27
N GLY A 62 -2.04 12.91 8.00
CA GLY A 62 -1.79 14.07 7.15
C GLY A 62 -0.31 14.20 6.78
N LYS A 63 -0.04 14.89 5.67
CA LYS A 63 1.31 15.15 5.17
C LYS A 63 1.46 16.55 4.59
N CYS A 64 2.67 17.08 4.70
CA CYS A 64 3.07 18.33 4.06
C CYS A 64 3.37 18.09 2.57
N ARG A 65 2.72 18.81 1.65
CA ARG A 65 2.91 18.62 0.19
C ARG A 65 2.85 19.92 -0.61
N GLY A 66 3.55 19.93 -1.75
CA GLY A 66 3.50 20.96 -2.79
C GLY A 66 4.49 22.11 -2.57
N PHE A 67 4.58 23.02 -3.55
CA PHE A 67 5.53 24.13 -3.54
C PHE A 67 5.34 25.10 -2.36
N ARG A 68 4.08 25.39 -1.99
CA ARG A 68 3.74 26.19 -0.80
C ARG A 68 3.74 25.38 0.49
N VAL A 69 4.17 24.11 0.42
CA VAL A 69 4.25 23.13 1.51
C VAL A 69 3.01 23.21 2.42
N ARG A 70 1.84 22.82 1.90
CA ARG A 70 0.58 22.88 2.66
C ARG A 70 0.28 21.54 3.32
N CYS A 71 -0.47 21.57 4.42
CA CYS A 71 -0.95 20.36 5.08
C CYS A 71 -2.15 19.78 4.32
N TYR A 72 -2.03 18.51 3.91
CA TYR A 72 -3.11 17.71 3.33
C TYR A 72 -3.40 16.52 4.25
N CYS A 73 -4.65 16.42 4.69
CA CYS A 73 -5.15 15.31 5.49
C CYS A 73 -5.45 14.10 4.61
N THR A 74 -5.17 12.92 5.14
CA THR A 74 -5.26 11.65 4.44
C THR A 74 -6.21 10.69 5.14
N ARG A 75 -7.01 9.96 4.38
CA ARG A 75 -7.84 8.86 4.89
C ARG A 75 -7.97 7.75 3.86
N HIS A 76 -8.27 6.55 4.32
CA HIS A 76 -8.63 5.46 3.42
C HIS A 76 -9.97 5.73 2.73
N CYS A 77 -10.01 5.40 1.44
CA CYS A 77 -11.14 5.36 0.53
C CYS A 77 -10.81 4.27 -0.53
#